data_AF-A0A915JST7-F1
#
_entry.id   AF-A0A915JST7-F1
#
_cell.length_a   1.000
_cell.length_b   1.000
_cell.length_c   1.000
_cell.angle_alpha   90.00
_cell.angle_beta   90.00
_cell.angle_gamma   90.00
#
_symmetry.space_group_name_H-M   'P 1'
#
loop_
_entity.id
_entity.type
_entity.pdbx_description
1 polymer ?
#
loop_
_entity_poly.entity_id
_entity_poly.type
_entity_poly.pdbx_seq_one_letter_code
_entity_poly.pdbx_strand_id
1 'polypeptide(L)'
;MVSETSATQNGFCSGKMGEYEHDEVPMRKRHRIVLKEDKNHFIDEDSNCSDTVDTLQPLCTCRVPDTINVIDSVGIWNKCQAQDTINNQDILCCNTVADRLLARPHVRVTFRPFCEYHWQKMHDHFCCPICGVFCIEGRFFICQETDDMHLFHESCGQDAIDCPHCGGKNFALMDIDANAAHKR
;
A
#
# COMPACT_ATOMS: atom_id res chain seq x y z
N MET A 1 -18.30 5.95 -43.29
CA MET A 1 -18.21 5.29 -41.96
C MET A 1 -16.88 5.69 -41.37
N VAL A 2 -16.87 6.40 -40.25
CA VAL A 2 -15.66 6.72 -39.49
C VAL A 2 -15.80 6.06 -38.13
N SER A 3 -14.77 5.35 -37.69
CA SER A 3 -14.80 4.56 -36.46
C SER A 3 -14.24 5.38 -35.31
N GLU A 4 -15.03 5.57 -34.26
CA GLU A 4 -14.62 6.29 -33.06
C GLU A 4 -13.63 5.44 -32.25
N THR A 5 -12.47 6.00 -31.89
CA THR A 5 -11.49 5.33 -31.03
C THR A 5 -11.71 5.76 -29.59
N SER A 6 -12.10 4.82 -28.74
CA SER A 6 -12.44 5.08 -27.34
C SER A 6 -11.20 5.48 -26.52
N ALA A 7 -11.20 6.68 -25.97
CA ALA A 7 -10.13 7.13 -25.07
C ALA A 7 -10.38 6.67 -23.63
N THR A 8 -9.44 5.91 -23.06
CA THR A 8 -9.39 5.61 -21.62
C THR A 8 -9.04 6.87 -20.84
N GLN A 9 -10.04 7.50 -20.21
CA GLN A 9 -9.86 8.71 -19.42
C GLN A 9 -9.36 8.38 -18.01
N ASN A 10 -8.03 8.36 -17.83
CA ASN A 10 -7.42 8.33 -16.50
C ASN A 10 -7.75 9.65 -15.77
N GLY A 11 -8.49 9.57 -14.66
CA GLY A 11 -8.90 10.74 -13.90
C GLY A 11 -7.74 11.35 -13.10
N PHE A 12 -7.16 12.45 -13.61
CA PHE A 12 -6.18 13.26 -12.90
C PHE A 12 -6.86 14.50 -12.29
N CYS A 13 -6.84 14.64 -10.97
CA CYS A 13 -7.40 15.80 -10.28
C CYS A 13 -6.35 16.90 -10.10
N SER A 14 -6.31 17.87 -11.00
CA SER A 14 -5.45 19.07 -10.92
C SER A 14 -5.86 20.05 -9.81
N GLY A 15 -5.74 19.63 -8.55
CA GLY A 15 -5.90 20.50 -7.38
C GLY A 15 -4.70 21.43 -7.22
N LYS A 16 -4.93 22.75 -7.19
CA LYS A 16 -3.89 23.70 -6.79
C LYS A 16 -3.64 23.59 -5.28
N MET A 17 -2.38 23.70 -4.88
CA MET A 17 -2.01 23.85 -3.47
C MET A 17 -2.63 25.14 -2.92
N GLY A 18 -3.45 25.02 -1.89
CA GLY A 18 -3.81 26.15 -1.02
C GLY A 18 -2.78 26.29 0.08
N GLU A 19 -2.53 27.53 0.50
CA GLU A 19 -1.71 27.83 1.68
C GLU A 19 -2.40 27.26 2.93
N TYR A 20 -1.66 26.53 3.77
CA TYR A 20 -2.19 25.90 4.98
C TYR A 20 -1.65 26.61 6.21
N GLU A 21 -2.54 27.19 7.01
CA GLU A 21 -2.18 27.78 8.30
C GLU A 21 -1.90 26.68 9.34
N HIS A 22 -0.85 26.86 10.13
CA HIS A 22 -0.41 25.90 11.15
C HIS A 22 -1.24 26.04 12.45
N ASP A 23 -2.42 25.44 12.49
CA ASP A 23 -3.14 25.20 13.74
C ASP A 23 -2.64 23.92 14.44
N GLU A 24 -2.14 24.06 15.67
CA GLU A 24 -1.63 22.97 16.51
C GLU A 24 -2.76 22.02 16.97
N VAL A 25 -3.00 20.94 16.21
CA VAL A 25 -4.05 19.94 16.55
C VAL A 25 -3.64 19.12 17.78
N PRO A 26 -4.37 19.18 18.92
CA PRO A 26 -3.94 18.57 20.17
C PRO A 26 -4.02 17.04 20.15
N MET A 27 -2.98 16.39 20.68
CA MET A 27 -2.84 14.94 20.80
C MET A 27 -4.04 14.29 21.52
N ARG A 28 -4.91 13.63 20.75
CA ARG A 28 -6.07 12.90 21.28
C ARG A 28 -5.60 11.64 22.01
N LYS A 29 -5.84 11.58 23.33
CA LYS A 29 -5.47 10.44 24.19
C LYS A 29 -6.12 9.15 23.71
N ARG A 30 -5.35 8.06 23.65
CA ARG A 30 -5.83 6.74 23.20
C ARG A 30 -6.88 6.18 24.19
N HIS A 31 -8.15 6.11 23.78
CA HIS A 31 -9.15 5.35 24.52
C HIS A 31 -8.97 3.86 24.24
N ARG A 32 -8.71 3.06 25.29
CA ARG A 32 -8.62 1.61 25.19
C ARG A 32 -10.03 1.03 25.04
N ILE A 33 -10.39 0.60 23.83
CA ILE A 33 -11.59 -0.20 23.61
C ILE A 33 -11.37 -1.54 24.33
N VAL A 34 -12.26 -1.86 25.27
CA VAL A 34 -12.25 -3.12 26.01
C VAL A 34 -13.28 -4.04 25.37
N LEU A 35 -12.81 -5.01 24.60
CA LEU A 35 -13.64 -6.17 24.25
C LEU A 35 -13.99 -6.91 25.54
N LYS A 36 -15.25 -7.35 25.65
CA LYS A 36 -15.70 -8.21 26.75
C LYS A 36 -15.63 -9.65 26.27
N GLU A 37 -14.85 -10.46 26.97
CA GLU A 37 -14.81 -11.91 26.80
C GLU A 37 -15.57 -12.53 27.98
N ASP A 38 -16.52 -13.42 27.68
CA ASP A 38 -17.32 -14.10 28.70
C ASP A 38 -16.54 -15.28 29.31
N LYS A 39 -16.77 -15.52 30.61
CA LYS A 39 -15.86 -16.30 31.46
C LYS A 39 -16.22 -17.79 31.56
N ASN A 40 -15.21 -18.67 31.62
CA ASN A 40 -14.87 -19.47 32.82
C ASN A 40 -14.07 -20.77 32.51
N HIS A 41 -12.78 -20.81 32.87
CA HIS A 41 -12.22 -21.89 33.73
C HIS A 41 -10.91 -21.44 34.42
N PHE A 42 -10.42 -22.23 35.39
CA PHE A 42 -9.39 -21.85 36.37
C PHE A 42 -8.57 -23.08 36.84
N ILE A 43 -7.35 -22.96 37.40
CA ILE A 43 -6.50 -21.75 37.53
C ILE A 43 -5.39 -21.76 36.42
N ASP A 44 -4.12 -22.15 36.56
CA ASP A 44 -3.23 -22.58 37.67
C ASP A 44 -1.79 -22.02 37.43
N GLU A 45 -0.89 -22.09 38.43
CA GLU A 45 0.38 -21.31 38.46
C GLU A 45 1.60 -21.99 37.81
N ASP A 46 2.60 -21.15 37.46
CA ASP A 46 4.00 -21.44 37.17
C ASP A 46 4.35 -22.60 36.21
N SER A 47 4.46 -22.26 34.92
CA SER A 47 5.29 -23.02 33.97
C SER A 47 5.96 -22.11 32.94
N ASN A 48 7.29 -22.25 32.82
CA ASN A 48 8.15 -21.52 31.91
C ASN A 48 7.88 -21.91 30.44
N CYS A 49 6.97 -21.19 29.78
CA CYS A 49 6.63 -21.40 28.38
C CYS A 49 7.55 -20.57 27.46
N SER A 50 8.76 -21.08 27.23
CA SER A 50 9.64 -20.63 26.14
C SER A 50 9.33 -21.40 24.86
N ASP A 51 8.15 -21.20 24.28
CA ASP A 51 7.75 -21.83 23.02
C ASP A 51 7.45 -20.82 21.91
N THR A 52 7.96 -21.14 20.71
CA THR A 52 7.97 -20.24 19.56
C THR A 52 6.71 -20.39 18.71
N VAL A 53 5.92 -19.32 18.65
CA VAL A 53 5.14 -19.00 17.44
C VAL A 53 5.58 -17.63 16.93
N ASP A 54 6.85 -17.55 16.47
CA ASP A 54 7.26 -16.46 15.60
C ASP A 54 6.43 -16.58 14.31
N THR A 55 5.32 -15.84 14.27
CA THR A 55 4.37 -15.87 13.18
C THR A 55 4.95 -15.01 12.08
N LEU A 56 5.90 -15.58 11.32
CA LEU A 56 6.71 -14.93 10.28
C LEU A 56 5.85 -13.96 9.47
N GLN A 57 5.89 -12.68 9.83
CA GLN A 57 5.00 -11.70 9.24
C GLN A 57 5.42 -11.48 7.78
N PRO A 58 4.48 -11.55 6.82
CA PRO A 58 4.82 -11.42 5.42
C PRO A 58 5.37 -10.01 5.16
N LEU A 59 6.58 -9.95 4.60
CA LEU A 59 7.33 -8.70 4.38
C LEU A 59 6.52 -7.70 3.53
N CYS A 60 5.72 -8.21 2.58
CA CYS A 60 4.62 -7.48 1.97
C CYS A 60 3.30 -8.26 2.03
N THR A 61 2.18 -7.53 2.01
CA THR A 61 0.80 -8.03 1.91
C THR A 61 0.24 -7.83 0.48
N CYS A 62 1.10 -7.73 -0.53
CA CYS A 62 0.71 -7.52 -1.94
C CYS A 62 -0.16 -8.66 -2.50
N ARG A 63 0.31 -9.90 -2.37
CA ARG A 63 -0.37 -11.11 -2.90
C ARG A 63 -1.51 -11.63 -2.02
N VAL A 64 -1.41 -11.43 -0.71
CA VAL A 64 -2.47 -11.72 0.26
C VAL A 64 -2.81 -10.40 0.97
N PRO A 65 -3.72 -9.59 0.40
CA PRO A 65 -4.07 -8.28 0.94
C PRO A 65 -4.60 -8.35 2.37
N ASP A 66 -3.90 -7.69 3.28
CA ASP A 66 -4.47 -7.26 4.55
C ASP A 66 -5.52 -6.18 4.24
N THR A 67 -6.78 -6.45 4.62
CA THR A 67 -7.93 -5.65 4.20
C THR A 67 -8.92 -5.37 5.32
N ILE A 68 -9.58 -4.21 5.25
CA ILE A 68 -10.66 -3.82 6.15
C ILE A 68 -11.85 -3.36 5.30
N ASN A 69 -13.01 -3.98 5.52
CA ASN A 69 -14.29 -3.58 4.92
C ASN A 69 -14.92 -2.43 5.74
N VAL A 70 -15.25 -1.33 5.08
CA VAL A 70 -15.78 -0.11 5.73
C VAL A 70 -17.25 0.11 5.39
N ILE A 71 -18.11 -0.06 6.41
CA ILE A 71 -19.54 0.24 6.34
C ILE A 71 -19.76 1.75 6.51
N ASP A 72 -19.54 2.52 5.44
CA ASP A 72 -19.73 3.98 5.44
C ASP A 72 -21.06 4.40 4.79
N SER A 73 -21.84 5.24 5.47
CA SER A 73 -23.08 5.84 4.93
C SER A 73 -22.85 7.12 4.12
N VAL A 74 -21.67 7.74 4.22
CA VAL A 74 -21.36 9.06 3.64
C VAL A 74 -20.64 8.95 2.29
N GLY A 75 -19.96 7.83 2.03
CA GLY A 75 -19.31 7.54 0.74
C GLY A 75 -17.88 8.06 0.61
N ILE A 76 -17.22 8.40 1.73
CA ILE A 76 -15.86 8.96 1.81
C ILE A 76 -14.83 8.02 1.15
N TRP A 77 -15.08 6.71 1.22
CA TRP A 77 -14.18 5.67 0.68
C TRP A 77 -14.53 5.19 -0.73
N ASN A 78 -15.37 5.93 -1.48
CA ASN A 78 -15.72 5.59 -2.87
C ASN A 78 -14.69 6.04 -3.92
N LYS A 79 -13.64 6.75 -3.51
CA LYS A 79 -12.53 7.20 -4.35
C LYS A 79 -11.21 6.55 -3.95
N CYS A 80 -10.40 6.24 -4.95
CA CYS A 80 -9.02 5.79 -4.78
C CYS A 80 -8.23 6.87 -4.04
N GLN A 81 -7.27 6.45 -3.21
CA GLN A 81 -6.30 7.34 -2.55
C GLN A 81 -4.87 6.81 -2.76
N ALA A 82 -4.65 5.99 -3.79
CA ALA A 82 -3.32 5.66 -4.26
C ALA A 82 -2.54 6.92 -4.64
N GLN A 83 -1.22 6.82 -4.48
CA GLN A 83 -0.26 7.85 -4.79
C GLN A 83 0.77 7.20 -5.72
N ASP A 84 0.92 7.74 -6.93
CA ASP A 84 1.76 7.21 -7.99
C ASP A 84 3.00 8.10 -8.14
N THR A 85 4.19 7.55 -7.95
CA THR A 85 5.43 8.22 -8.34
C THR A 85 5.64 8.03 -9.85
N ILE A 86 5.62 9.14 -10.56
CA ILE A 86 5.82 9.25 -12.01
C ILE A 86 6.85 10.34 -12.26
N ASN A 87 7.99 10.01 -12.88
CA ASN A 87 9.09 10.95 -13.15
C ASN A 87 9.53 11.75 -11.89
N ASN A 88 9.66 11.04 -10.77
CA ASN A 88 10.00 11.57 -9.44
C ASN A 88 9.00 12.60 -8.88
N GLN A 89 7.76 12.65 -9.41
CA GLN A 89 6.65 13.43 -8.87
C GLN A 89 5.53 12.50 -8.37
N ASP A 90 5.01 12.78 -7.18
CA ASP A 90 3.95 11.99 -6.57
C ASP A 90 2.57 12.57 -6.92
N ILE A 91 1.72 11.74 -7.51
CA ILE A 91 0.41 12.08 -8.06
C ILE A 91 -0.68 11.31 -7.33
N LEU A 92 -1.78 11.97 -6.95
CA LEU A 92 -2.93 11.30 -6.33
C LEU A 92 -3.93 10.81 -7.39
N CYS A 93 -4.28 9.53 -7.32
CA CYS A 93 -5.40 8.98 -8.07
C CYS A 93 -6.75 9.45 -7.49
N CYS A 94 -7.76 9.67 -8.33
CA CYS A 94 -9.14 9.98 -7.90
C CYS A 94 -10.22 9.10 -8.61
N ASN A 95 -9.79 7.98 -9.19
CA ASN A 95 -10.68 6.99 -9.81
C ASN A 95 -11.70 6.45 -8.79
N THR A 96 -12.89 6.07 -9.26
CA THR A 96 -13.93 5.46 -8.42
C THR A 96 -13.52 4.04 -8.00
N VAL A 97 -13.93 3.63 -6.81
CA VAL A 97 -13.70 2.29 -6.25
C VAL A 97 -15.03 1.52 -6.21
N ALA A 98 -15.00 0.25 -6.62
CA ALA A 98 -16.17 -0.63 -6.58
C ALA A 98 -16.45 -1.13 -5.16
N ASP A 99 -15.46 -1.75 -4.52
CA ASP A 99 -15.59 -2.37 -3.20
C ASP A 99 -15.12 -1.46 -2.07
N ARG A 100 -15.83 -1.48 -0.93
CA ARG A 100 -15.48 -0.68 0.25
C ARG A 100 -14.36 -1.31 1.09
N LEU A 101 -13.40 -1.94 0.42
CA LEU A 101 -12.22 -2.56 0.99
C LEU A 101 -11.06 -1.55 0.98
N LEU A 102 -10.53 -1.23 2.15
CA LEU A 102 -9.23 -0.59 2.28
C LEU A 102 -8.15 -1.67 2.34
N ALA A 103 -6.98 -1.41 1.77
CA ALA A 103 -5.86 -2.33 1.78
C ALA A 103 -4.51 -1.62 1.98
N ARG A 104 -3.44 -2.39 2.09
CA ARG A 104 -2.07 -1.90 2.26
C ARG A 104 -1.03 -2.91 1.74
N PRO A 105 0.16 -2.46 1.30
CA PRO A 105 1.23 -3.33 0.84
C PRO A 105 2.05 -3.96 1.98
N HIS A 106 1.92 -3.52 3.24
CA HIS A 106 2.60 -4.08 4.41
C HIS A 106 1.98 -3.57 5.73
N VAL A 107 2.12 -4.33 6.81
CA VAL A 107 1.44 -4.12 8.11
C VAL A 107 1.81 -2.82 8.85
N ARG A 108 2.84 -2.10 8.41
CA ARG A 108 3.24 -0.79 8.96
C ARG A 108 2.75 0.40 8.14
N VAL A 109 2.20 0.16 6.95
CA VAL A 109 1.60 1.19 6.08
C VAL A 109 0.14 1.43 6.46
N THR A 110 -0.35 2.65 6.27
CA THR A 110 -1.74 3.04 6.48
C THR A 110 -2.65 2.44 5.40
N PHE A 111 -3.78 1.85 5.81
CA PHE A 111 -4.83 1.39 4.89
C PHE A 111 -5.36 2.52 4.00
N ARG A 112 -5.49 2.26 2.69
CA ARG A 112 -6.11 3.19 1.72
C ARG A 112 -7.11 2.45 0.81
N PRO A 113 -8.12 3.15 0.26
CA PRO A 113 -8.97 2.61 -0.82
C PRO A 113 -8.20 2.63 -2.15
N PHE A 114 -8.34 1.56 -2.94
CA PHE A 114 -7.71 1.43 -4.26
C PHE A 114 -8.76 1.16 -5.34
N CYS A 115 -8.63 1.75 -6.53
CA CYS A 115 -9.40 1.32 -7.69
C CYS A 115 -8.79 0.06 -8.31
N GLU A 116 -9.50 -0.60 -9.22
CA GLU A 116 -9.10 -1.87 -9.85
C GLU A 116 -7.66 -1.86 -10.42
N TYR A 117 -7.24 -0.77 -11.07
CA TYR A 117 -5.86 -0.59 -11.55
C TYR A 117 -4.83 -0.62 -10.41
N HIS A 118 -5.09 0.10 -9.31
CA HIS A 118 -4.19 0.14 -8.14
C HIS A 118 -4.24 -1.14 -7.32
N TRP A 119 -5.36 -1.86 -7.32
CA TRP A 119 -5.44 -3.22 -6.79
C TRP A 119 -4.53 -4.18 -7.54
N GLN A 120 -4.61 -4.20 -8.88
CA GLN A 120 -3.73 -5.03 -9.70
C GLN A 120 -2.27 -4.63 -9.50
N LYS A 121 -1.94 -3.33 -9.56
CA LYS A 121 -0.56 -2.85 -9.34
C LYS A 121 -0.03 -3.15 -7.93
N MET A 122 -0.88 -3.22 -6.90
CA MET A 122 -0.46 -3.67 -5.58
C MET A 122 -0.16 -5.16 -5.58
N HIS A 123 -0.99 -5.98 -6.24
CA HIS A 123 -0.77 -7.43 -6.40
C HIS A 123 0.50 -7.73 -7.22
N ASP A 124 0.77 -6.93 -8.25
CA ASP A 124 1.98 -6.97 -9.09
C ASP A 124 3.26 -6.49 -8.37
N HIS A 125 3.16 -6.11 -7.08
CA HIS A 125 4.25 -5.57 -6.25
C HIS A 125 4.84 -4.20 -6.68
N PHE A 126 4.07 -3.38 -7.40
CA PHE A 126 4.46 -1.99 -7.74
C PHE A 126 4.29 -1.03 -6.54
N CYS A 127 3.56 -1.42 -5.49
CA CYS A 127 3.35 -0.58 -4.31
C CYS A 127 4.47 -0.80 -3.27
N CYS A 128 5.22 0.26 -2.95
CA CYS A 128 6.37 0.19 -2.04
C CYS A 128 5.95 -0.17 -0.60
N PRO A 129 6.43 -1.29 0.00
CA PRO A 129 6.03 -1.74 1.35
C PRO A 129 6.48 -0.83 2.50
N ILE A 130 7.34 0.14 2.21
CA ILE A 130 7.92 1.06 3.20
C ILE A 130 7.07 2.34 3.34
N CYS A 131 6.59 2.90 2.23
CA CYS A 131 5.88 4.19 2.21
C CYS A 131 4.40 4.11 1.75
N GLY A 132 3.99 3.05 1.05
CA GLY A 132 2.64 2.92 0.48
C GLY A 132 2.38 3.73 -0.79
N VAL A 133 3.44 4.18 -1.46
CA VAL A 133 3.39 4.88 -2.76
C VAL A 133 3.72 3.88 -3.88
N PHE A 134 3.11 4.03 -5.04
CA PHE A 134 3.28 3.15 -6.20
C PHE A 134 4.43 3.63 -7.10
N CYS A 135 5.32 2.72 -7.47
CA CYS A 135 6.44 2.95 -8.37
C CYS A 135 5.98 2.74 -9.82
N ILE A 136 5.46 3.78 -10.48
CA ILE A 136 4.83 3.64 -11.82
C ILE A 136 5.78 4.01 -12.96
N GLU A 137 6.51 5.12 -12.86
CA GLU A 137 7.45 5.59 -13.88
C GLU A 137 8.60 6.38 -13.24
N GLY A 138 9.83 6.18 -13.71
CA GLY A 138 11.04 6.77 -13.13
C GLY A 138 11.96 5.72 -12.50
N ARG A 139 12.84 6.13 -11.58
CA ARG A 139 13.95 5.31 -11.10
C ARG A 139 13.64 4.65 -9.76
N PHE A 140 13.71 3.31 -9.73
CA PHE A 140 13.35 2.49 -8.57
C PHE A 140 14.34 1.34 -8.39
N PHE A 141 14.40 0.80 -7.17
CA PHE A 141 15.02 -0.51 -6.94
C PHE A 141 14.08 -1.62 -7.45
N ILE A 142 14.64 -2.58 -8.17
CA ILE A 142 13.96 -3.80 -8.63
C ILE A 142 14.69 -5.02 -8.07
N CYS A 143 13.97 -5.94 -7.43
CA CYS A 143 14.53 -7.23 -7.04
C CYS A 143 14.91 -8.07 -8.26
N GLN A 144 15.95 -8.89 -8.11
CA GLN A 144 16.51 -9.76 -9.16
C GLN A 144 16.60 -11.23 -8.70
N GLU A 145 15.91 -11.59 -7.61
CA GLU A 145 15.78 -12.97 -7.11
C GLU A 145 14.42 -13.61 -7.46
N THR A 146 13.52 -12.86 -8.10
CA THR A 146 12.15 -13.28 -8.42
C THR A 146 11.76 -12.84 -9.84
N ASP A 147 10.90 -13.62 -10.51
CA ASP A 147 10.26 -13.22 -11.78
C ASP A 147 9.24 -12.07 -11.59
N ASP A 148 8.81 -11.84 -10.35
CA ASP A 148 7.95 -10.75 -9.91
C ASP A 148 8.72 -9.42 -9.81
N MET A 149 8.14 -8.33 -10.34
CA MET A 149 8.75 -7.00 -10.32
C MET A 149 8.54 -6.29 -8.98
N HIS A 150 9.19 -6.81 -7.94
CA HIS A 150 9.25 -6.18 -6.62
C HIS A 150 9.93 -4.79 -6.70
N LEU A 151 9.11 -3.74 -6.73
CA LEU A 151 9.53 -2.35 -6.88
C LEU A 151 9.51 -1.59 -5.53
N PHE A 152 10.51 -0.74 -5.31
CA PHE A 152 10.58 0.17 -4.16
C PHE A 152 11.46 1.39 -4.45
N HIS A 153 11.16 2.54 -3.84
CA HIS A 153 11.87 3.80 -4.10
C HIS A 153 13.34 3.77 -3.67
N GLU A 154 14.21 4.45 -4.43
CA GLU A 154 15.62 4.68 -4.09
C GLU A 154 15.77 5.25 -2.66
N SER A 155 14.97 6.27 -2.32
CA SER A 155 14.94 6.90 -1.00
C SER A 155 14.41 5.99 0.13
N CYS A 156 13.64 4.96 -0.19
CA CYS A 156 13.16 3.97 0.79
C CYS A 156 14.14 2.79 0.93
N GLY A 157 14.90 2.47 -0.12
CA GLY A 157 15.89 1.38 -0.14
C GLY A 157 17.33 1.81 0.20
N GLN A 158 17.57 3.09 0.51
CA GLN A 158 18.91 3.66 0.67
C GLN A 158 19.81 2.91 1.67
N ASP A 159 19.23 2.41 2.77
CA ASP A 159 19.92 1.63 3.81
C ASP A 159 19.43 0.16 3.85
N ALA A 160 18.72 -0.30 2.82
CA ALA A 160 18.19 -1.66 2.76
C ALA A 160 19.29 -2.68 2.47
N ILE A 161 19.26 -3.82 3.17
CA ILE A 161 20.16 -4.96 2.96
C ILE A 161 19.46 -6.04 2.11
N ASP A 162 18.13 -6.00 2.08
CA ASP A 162 17.23 -6.97 1.49
C ASP A 162 15.98 -6.29 0.91
N CYS A 163 15.34 -6.94 -0.06
CA CYS A 163 14.16 -6.42 -0.72
C CYS A 163 12.94 -6.43 0.23
N PRO A 164 12.26 -5.29 0.46
CA PRO A 164 11.16 -5.19 1.42
C PRO A 164 9.90 -5.99 1.03
N HIS A 165 9.85 -6.61 -0.16
CA HIS A 165 8.78 -7.52 -0.56
C HIS A 165 9.04 -8.98 -0.16
N CYS A 166 10.30 -9.44 -0.17
CA CYS A 166 10.63 -10.88 -0.11
C CYS A 166 11.90 -11.28 0.65
N GLY A 167 12.72 -10.32 1.12
CA GLY A 167 13.99 -10.62 1.81
C GLY A 167 15.16 -10.99 0.88
N GLY A 168 14.94 -10.98 -0.45
CA GLY A 168 15.98 -11.24 -1.45
C GLY A 168 17.03 -10.11 -1.50
N LYS A 169 18.30 -10.45 -1.60
CA LYS A 169 19.45 -9.53 -1.42
C LYS A 169 20.01 -8.99 -2.73
N ASN A 170 19.72 -9.64 -3.86
CA ASN A 170 20.02 -9.13 -5.18
C ASN A 170 18.90 -8.18 -5.65
N PHE A 171 19.19 -6.89 -5.67
CA PHE A 171 18.33 -5.84 -6.23
C PHE A 171 19.19 -4.69 -6.77
N ALA A 172 18.68 -3.95 -7.76
CA ALA A 172 19.42 -2.87 -8.42
C ALA A 172 18.51 -1.69 -8.79
N LEU A 173 19.07 -0.49 -8.85
CA LEU A 173 18.39 0.69 -9.38
C LEU A 173 18.26 0.59 -10.89
N MET A 174 17.03 0.72 -11.40
CA MET A 174 16.72 0.74 -12.83
C MET A 174 15.65 1.80 -13.11
N ASP A 175 15.62 2.28 -14.34
CA ASP A 175 14.59 3.21 -14.83
C ASP A 175 13.42 2.41 -15.43
N ILE A 176 12.19 2.78 -15.05
CA ILE A 176 10.93 2.20 -15.54
C ILE A 176 10.20 3.22 -16.41
N ASP A 177 10.00 2.87 -17.68
CA ASP A 177 9.08 3.57 -18.58
C ASP A 177 7.62 3.19 -18.29
N ALA A 178 6.67 4.14 -18.39
CA ALA A 178 5.23 3.85 -18.28
C ALA A 178 4.75 2.73 -19.21
N ASN A 179 5.36 2.59 -20.40
CA ASN A 179 5.05 1.53 -21.37
C ASN A 179 5.43 0.12 -20.90
N ALA A 180 6.31 -0.03 -19.90
CA ALA A 180 6.59 -1.31 -19.26
C ALA A 180 5.51 -1.67 -18.21
N ALA A 181 5.03 -0.68 -17.45
CA ALA A 181 4.02 -0.86 -16.40
C ALA A 181 2.63 -1.30 -16.93
N HIS A 182 2.35 -1.07 -18.21
CA HIS A 182 1.05 -1.34 -18.86
C HIS A 182 1.01 -2.64 -19.70
N LYS A 183 2.03 -3.51 -19.67
CA LYS A 183 2.21 -4.55 -20.70
C LYS A 183 2.27 -6.01 -20.21
N ARG A 184 1.73 -6.28 -19.02
CA ARG A 184 1.38 -7.62 -18.51
C ARG A 184 0.06 -7.52 -17.77
#